data_AF-A0A3B8ZEH0-F1
#
_entry.id   AF-A0A3B8ZEH0-F1
#
_cell.length_a   1.000
_cell.length_b   1.000
_cell.length_c   1.000
_cell.angle_alpha   90.00
_cell.angle_beta   90.00
_cell.angle_gamma   90.00
#
_symmetry.space_group_name_H-M   'P 1'
#
loop_
_entity.id
_entity.type
_entity.pdbx_description
1 polymer ?
#
loop_
_entity_poly.entity_id
_entity_poly.type
_entity_poly.pdbx_seq_one_letter_code
_entity_poly.pdbx_strand_id
1 'polypeptide(L)'
;MSTRIGAVSYLNTKPLIYGLERQLPKSELTLDLPSRLADQLTAGELDVALIPSVEYLRGGDDLQIVSDACIACRGPVRSVQLLFRCDPKQVKT
;
A
#
# COMPACT_ATOMS: atom_id res chain seq x y z
N MET A 1 8.60 20.06 11.42
CA MET A 1 9.00 18.80 10.77
C MET A 1 8.03 18.53 9.63
N SER A 2 8.54 18.09 8.48
CA SER A 2 7.73 17.71 7.32
C SER A 2 7.19 16.30 7.54
N THR A 3 5.91 16.05 7.27
CA THR A 3 5.34 14.69 7.38
C THR A 3 5.73 13.90 6.13
N ARG A 4 6.38 12.74 6.30
CA ARG A 4 6.83 11.87 5.22
C ARG A 4 5.74 10.83 4.94
N ILE A 5 5.14 10.91 3.76
CA ILE A 5 3.99 10.10 3.36
C ILE A 5 4.41 9.16 2.22
N GLY A 6 4.28 7.86 2.44
CA GLY A 6 4.47 6.82 1.44
C GLY A 6 3.17 6.43 0.76
N ALA A 7 3.14 6.42 -0.56
CA ALA A 7 1.99 5.92 -1.32
C ALA A 7 2.39 4.97 -2.43
N VAL A 8 1.49 4.03 -2.71
CA VAL A 8 1.73 3.00 -3.71
C VAL A 8 1.66 3.62 -5.12
N SER A 9 2.63 3.26 -5.97
CA SER A 9 2.74 3.76 -7.35
C SER A 9 1.70 3.20 -8.34
N TYR A 10 0.81 2.30 -7.90
CA TYR A 10 -0.21 1.65 -8.72
C TYR A 10 -1.40 2.56 -9.07
N LEU A 11 -2.04 2.25 -10.19
CA LEU A 11 -3.18 3.03 -10.71
C LEU A 11 -4.36 3.10 -9.71
N ASN A 12 -4.65 2.02 -9.01
CA ASN A 12 -5.73 1.96 -8.03
C ASN A 12 -5.54 2.91 -6.84
N THR A 13 -4.32 3.41 -6.63
CA THR A 13 -3.97 4.32 -5.53
C THR A 13 -4.14 5.79 -5.94
N LYS A 14 -4.13 6.09 -7.24
CA LYS A 14 -4.18 7.48 -7.75
C LYS A 14 -5.35 8.31 -7.19
N PRO A 15 -6.58 7.78 -7.07
CA PRO A 15 -7.68 8.56 -6.49
C PRO A 15 -7.47 8.93 -5.02
N LEU A 16 -6.83 8.06 -4.23
CA LEU A 16 -6.59 8.30 -2.80
C LEU A 16 -5.56 9.41 -2.55
N ILE A 17 -4.56 9.52 -3.42
CA ILE A 17 -3.49 10.52 -3.28
C ILE A 17 -3.72 11.78 -4.12
N TYR A 18 -4.82 11.84 -4.87
CA TYR A 18 -5.09 12.96 -5.75
C TYR A 18 -5.27 14.26 -4.95
N GLY A 19 -4.43 15.25 -5.23
CA GLY A 19 -4.48 16.54 -4.56
C GLY A 19 -3.85 16.55 -3.15
N LEU A 20 -3.31 15.43 -2.68
CA LEU A 20 -2.73 15.31 -1.35
C LEU A 20 -1.59 16.32 -1.13
N GLU A 21 -0.69 16.47 -2.10
CA GLU A 21 0.40 17.46 -2.05
C GLU A 21 -0.10 18.91 -1.95
N ARG A 22 -1.25 19.21 -2.57
CA ARG A 22 -1.87 20.56 -2.51
C ARG A 22 -2.54 20.81 -1.17
N GLN A 23 -3.16 19.79 -0.58
CA GLN A 23 -3.82 19.88 0.72
C GLN A 23 -2.83 19.84 1.89
N LEU A 24 -1.69 19.17 1.71
CA LEU A 24 -0.62 19.02 2.69
C LEU A 24 0.71 19.58 2.14
N PRO A 25 0.83 20.91 1.95
CA PRO A 25 2.00 21.52 1.33
C PRO A 25 3.30 21.42 2.16
N LYS A 26 3.20 20.99 3.41
CA LYS A 26 4.32 20.74 4.33
C LYS A 26 4.62 19.25 4.50
N SER A 27 4.11 18.41 3.62
CA SER A 27 4.37 16.97 3.59
C SER A 27 5.22 16.60 2.38
N GLU A 28 5.95 15.50 2.49
CA GLU A 28 6.73 14.90 1.41
C GLU A 28 6.04 13.61 0.97
N LEU A 29 5.52 13.60 -0.25
CA LEU A 29 4.87 12.41 -0.83
C LEU A 29 5.89 11.63 -1.65
N THR A 30 6.15 10.38 -1.27
CA THR A 30 6.99 9.46 -2.02
C THR A 30 6.16 8.32 -2.59
N LEU A 31 6.41 7.98 -3.86
CA LEU A 31 5.75 6.87 -4.54
C LEU A 31 6.72 5.69 -4.67
N ASP A 32 6.34 4.52 -4.15
CA ASP A 32 7.13 3.29 -4.28
C ASP A 32 6.23 2.04 -4.35
N LEU A 33 6.86 0.86 -4.33
CA LEU A 33 6.21 -0.44 -4.24
C LEU A 33 5.71 -0.70 -2.81
N PRO A 34 4.56 -1.39 -2.62
CA PRO A 34 3.98 -1.61 -1.30
C PRO A 34 4.92 -2.27 -0.28
N SER A 35 5.75 -3.22 -0.71
CA SER A 35 6.71 -3.90 0.17
C SER A 35 7.78 -2.95 0.68
N ARG A 36 8.32 -2.08 -0.19
CA ARG A 36 9.32 -1.08 0.19
C ARG A 36 8.76 -0.05 1.14
N LEU A 37 7.52 0.40 0.90
CA LEU A 37 6.86 1.34 1.81
C LEU A 37 6.67 0.75 3.21
N ALA A 38 6.41 -0.56 3.33
CA ALA A 38 6.33 -1.24 4.61
C ALA A 38 7.70 -1.32 5.31
N ASP A 39 8.76 -1.65 4.57
CA ASP A 39 10.13 -1.65 5.10
C ASP A 39 10.53 -0.24 5.61
N GLN A 40 10.27 0.80 4.82
CA GLN A 40 10.57 2.19 5.16
C GLN A 40 9.76 2.70 6.35
N LEU A 41 8.48 2.34 6.45
CA LEU A 41 7.64 2.69 7.60
C LEU A 41 8.18 2.05 8.88
N THR A 42 8.53 0.75 8.82
CA THR A 42 9.10 0.01 9.95
C THR A 42 10.46 0.57 10.38
N ALA A 43 11.27 1.03 9.42
CA ALA A 43 12.55 1.68 9.67
C ALA A 43 12.43 3.13 10.19
N GLY A 44 11.22 3.68 10.29
CA GLY A 44 10.99 5.08 10.70
C GLY A 44 11.40 6.10 9.63
N GLU A 45 11.59 5.68 8.39
CA GLU A 45 11.88 6.55 7.24
C GLU A 45 10.63 7.24 6.70
N LEU A 46 9.44 6.68 6.99
CA LEU A 46 8.14 7.26 6.71
C LEU A 46 7.35 7.43 8.00
N ASP A 47 6.46 8.43 8.03
CA ASP A 47 5.56 8.67 9.17
C ASP A 47 4.18 8.04 8.95
N VAL A 48 3.74 8.00 7.69
CA VAL A 48 2.46 7.40 7.25
C VAL A 48 2.70 6.72 5.92
N ALA A 49 2.18 5.50 5.72
CA ALA A 49 2.28 4.83 4.43
C ALA A 49 1.06 3.97 4.07
N LEU A 50 0.77 3.86 2.77
CA LEU A 50 -0.10 2.83 2.23
C LEU A 50 0.69 1.51 2.11
N ILE A 51 0.44 0.58 3.03
CA ILE A 51 1.12 -0.72 3.09
C ILE A 51 0.15 -1.88 2.82
N PRO A 52 0.65 -3.07 2.43
CA PRO A 52 -0.18 -4.27 2.36
C PRO A 52 -0.81 -4.59 3.72
N SER A 53 -2.06 -5.06 3.73
CA SER A 53 -2.76 -5.42 4.97
C SER A 53 -2.04 -6.49 5.79
N VAL A 54 -1.31 -7.39 5.14
CA VAL A 54 -0.49 -8.41 5.81
C VAL A 54 0.66 -7.81 6.63
N GLU A 55 1.21 -6.68 6.21
CA GLU A 55 2.29 -6.01 6.95
C GLU A 55 1.77 -5.33 8.21
N TYR A 56 0.56 -4.73 8.16
CA TYR A 56 -0.11 -4.25 9.37
C TYR A 56 -0.34 -5.38 10.38
N LEU A 57 -0.83 -6.54 9.92
CA LEU A 57 -1.06 -7.71 10.77
C LEU A 57 0.23 -8.28 11.39
N ARG A 58 1.37 -8.12 10.71
CA ARG A 58 2.69 -8.57 11.22
C ARG A 58 3.32 -7.56 12.18
N GLY A 59 3.11 -6.27 11.94
CA GLY A 59 3.66 -5.19 12.78
C GLY A 59 3.03 -5.09 14.17
N GLY A 60 1.89 -5.75 14.41
CA GLY A 60 1.28 -5.82 15.74
C GLY A 60 0.97 -4.43 16.29
N ASP A 61 1.40 -4.17 17.53
CA ASP A 61 1.11 -2.92 18.26
C ASP A 61 1.98 -1.73 17.81
N ASP A 62 2.99 -1.95 16.95
CA ASP A 62 3.88 -0.89 16.47
C ASP A 62 3.25 -0.03 15.35
N LEU A 63 2.10 -0.46 14.82
CA LEU A 63 1.40 0.22 13.73
C LEU A 63 -0.03 0.60 14.11
N GLN A 64 -0.47 1.76 13.65
CA GLN A 64 -1.83 2.24 13.84
C GLN A 64 -2.47 2.60 12.49
N ILE A 65 -3.72 2.17 12.29
CA ILE A 65 -4.55 2.65 11.18
C ILE A 65 -5.03 4.07 11.50
N VAL A 66 -4.70 5.03 10.64
CA VAL A 66 -4.98 6.46 10.84
C VAL A 66 -6.16 6.99 10.01
N SER A 67 -6.75 6.16 9.15
CA SER A 67 -7.85 6.53 8.26
C SER A 67 -8.74 5.33 7.98
N ASP A 68 -10.02 5.58 7.69
CA ASP A 68 -10.97 4.61 7.16
C ASP A 68 -10.85 4.41 5.63
N ALA A 69 -10.01 5.20 4.96
CA ALA A 69 -9.70 5.04 3.54
C ALA A 69 -8.77 3.85 3.30
N CYS A 70 -9.14 2.97 2.38
CA CYS A 70 -8.33 1.80 2.02
C CYS A 70 -8.48 1.42 0.54
N ILE A 71 -7.56 0.58 0.05
CA ILE A 71 -7.65 -0.08 -1.25
C ILE A 71 -8.25 -1.46 -1.03
N ALA A 72 -9.54 -1.60 -1.33
CA ALA A 72 -10.28 -2.84 -1.15
C ALA A 72 -11.26 -3.08 -2.31
N CYS A 73 -11.76 -4.32 -2.41
CA CYS A 73 -12.77 -4.69 -3.40
C CYS A 73 -13.79 -5.66 -2.80
N ARG A 74 -15.04 -5.59 -3.28
CA ARG A 74 -16.04 -6.63 -3.07
C ARG A 74 -16.24 -7.38 -4.38
N GLY A 75 -15.82 -8.64 -4.43
CA GLY A 75 -15.78 -9.44 -5.66
C GLY A 75 -14.44 -9.29 -6.41
N PRO A 76 -14.42 -9.42 -7.76
CA PRO A 76 -13.17 -9.48 -8.53
C PRO A 76 -12.39 -8.15 -8.55
N VAL A 77 -11.13 -8.17 -8.08
CA VAL A 77 -10.22 -7.00 -8.11
C VAL A 77 -9.61 -6.73 -9.50
N ARG A 78 -9.57 -7.74 -10.36
CA ARG A 78 -9.02 -7.76 -11.73
C ARG A 78 -7.52 -7.50 -11.87
N SER A 79 -6.86 -6.87 -10.89
CA SER A 79 -5.40 -6.64 -10.88
C SER A 79 -4.57 -7.74 -10.21
N VAL A 80 -5.22 -8.71 -9.56
CA VAL A 80 -4.59 -9.90 -8.99
C VAL A 80 -5.16 -11.10 -9.72
N GLN A 81 -4.32 -11.77 -10.49
CA GLN A 81 -4.72 -12.89 -11.34
C GLN A 81 -3.71 -14.02 -11.21
N LEU A 82 -4.22 -15.25 -11.17
CA LEU A 82 -3.41 -16.45 -11.23
C LEU A 82 -3.64 -17.09 -12.60
N LEU A 83 -2.59 -17.11 -13.42
CA LEU A 83 -2.65 -17.54 -14.82
C LEU A 83 -1.89 -18.86 -14.98
N PHE A 84 -2.51 -19.81 -15.66
CA PHE A 84 -1.93 -21.13 -15.90
C PHE A 84 -1.95 -21.48 -17.38
N ARG A 85 -0.95 -22.24 -17.82
CA ARG A 85 -0.91 -22.84 -19.17
C ARG A 85 -1.58 -24.21 -19.24
N CYS A 86 -1.90 -24.79 -18.08
CA CYS A 86 -2.57 -26.07 -17.90
C CYS A 86 -3.67 -25.93 -16.85
N ASP A 87 -4.42 -27.00 -16.59
CA ASP A 87 -5.39 -27.00 -15.49
C ASP A 87 -4.66 -26.74 -14.15
N PRO A 88 -5.16 -25.85 -13.28
CA PRO A 88 -4.51 -25.53 -12.00
C PRO A 88 -4.16 -26.75 -11.14
N LYS A 89 -4.94 -27.84 -11.23
CA LYS A 89 -4.70 -29.08 -10.48
C LYS A 89 -3.45 -29.83 -10.92
N GLN A 90 -2.90 -29.52 -12.09
CA GLN A 90 -1.72 -30.16 -12.66
C GLN A 90 -0.41 -29.42 -12.33
N VAL A 91 -0.50 -28.28 -11.64
CA VAL A 91 0.65 -27.45 -11.27
C VAL A 91 1.40 -28.13 -10.13
N LYS A 92 2.70 -28.37 -10.33
CA LYS A 92 3.59 -28.90 -9.30
C LYS A 92 4.33 -27.74 -8.63
N THR A 93 4.45 -27.80 -7.31
CA THR A 93 5.18 -26.85 -6.47
C THR A 93 6.61 -27.32 -6.24
#